data_AF-A0A522VYC3-F1
#
_entry.id   AF-A0A522VYC3-F1
#
_cell.length_a   1.000
_cell.length_b   1.000
_cell.length_c   1.000
_cell.angle_alpha   90.00
_cell.angle_beta   90.00
_cell.angle_gamma   90.00
#
_symmetry.space_group_name_H-M   'P 1'
#
loop_
_entity.id
_entity.type
_entity.pdbx_description
1 polymer ?
#
loop_
_entity_poly.entity_id
_entity_poly.type
_entity_poly.pdbx_seq_one_letter_code
_entity_poly.pdbx_strand_id
1 'polypeptide(L)'
;MPMIAANLRPELDALRYDFAAEVLRNVLKDGWGVLALSAGVADAFTDQTGLSALGGATYDGVGRAIGNPFAVPATSYANPGGSGDRTATVAISSGSTGAAWTTAPTGALVDGATGGNDGHPNYTDALGNWVVFDFGAAAANYFSEFKIWQQTTNPAGADTWKFQGSNDNATWADITAAFGRGITNGLAIAANGNYGPWRYVRLICVGAGSTNDILYEVDFKLGTTPGAAPDITATSIAFVPAAATTLVRVVGLWEAVDAATLGTDCLLDVTADAGAHWSAVPLADLGKFDTSTRIIGGLAAVTAGSSISWRWRTANAKSQSLRGVFLQWK
;
A
#
# COMPACT_ATOMS: atom_id res chain seq x y z
N MET A 1 22.08 -55.91 44.02
CA MET A 1 21.62 -54.77 43.22
C MET A 1 20.15 -54.52 43.56
N PRO A 2 19.77 -53.34 44.07
CA PRO A 2 18.37 -53.06 44.36
C PRO A 2 17.61 -53.03 43.03
N MET A 3 16.64 -53.93 42.86
CA MET A 3 15.72 -53.88 41.72
C MET A 3 14.85 -52.63 41.88
N ILE A 4 14.94 -51.73 40.90
CA ILE A 4 14.00 -50.62 40.75
C ILE A 4 12.59 -51.23 40.69
N ALA A 5 11.70 -50.77 41.56
CA ALA A 5 10.34 -51.29 41.64
C ALA A 5 9.66 -51.20 40.27
N ALA A 6 8.99 -52.28 39.84
CA ALA A 6 8.39 -52.41 38.50
C ALA A 6 7.42 -51.29 38.12
N ASN A 7 6.91 -50.55 39.12
CA ASN A 7 5.96 -49.46 38.94
C ASN A 7 6.63 -48.13 38.56
N LEU A 8 7.95 -48.01 38.64
CA LEU A 8 8.69 -46.77 38.32
C LEU A 8 9.10 -46.67 36.84
N ARG A 9 8.90 -47.73 36.06
CA ARG A 9 9.35 -47.78 34.66
C ARG A 9 8.59 -46.81 33.73
N PRO A 10 7.26 -46.70 33.82
CA PRO A 10 6.50 -45.70 33.04
C PRO A 10 6.86 -44.26 33.42
N GLU A 11 7.12 -44.01 34.70
CA GLU A 11 7.52 -42.69 35.19
C GLU A 11 8.94 -42.31 34.74
N LEU A 12 9.87 -43.27 34.69
CA LEU A 12 11.21 -43.06 34.16
C LEU A 12 11.21 -42.77 32.65
N ASP A 13 10.31 -43.40 31.89
CA ASP A 13 10.20 -43.18 30.45
C ASP A 13 9.53 -41.83 30.14
N ALA A 14 8.54 -41.39 30.94
CA ALA A 14 8.00 -40.03 30.87
C ALA A 14 9.06 -38.97 31.21
N LEU A 15 9.84 -39.18 32.28
CA LEU A 15 10.92 -38.28 32.69
C LEU A 15 12.02 -38.15 31.62
N ARG A 16 12.28 -39.22 30.85
CA ARG A 16 13.25 -39.22 29.75
C ARG A 16 12.78 -38.40 28.56
N TYR A 17 11.49 -38.42 28.23
CA TYR A 17 10.94 -37.60 27.16
C TYR A 17 10.88 -36.12 27.54
N ASP A 18 10.48 -35.80 28.77
CA ASP A 18 10.47 -34.42 29.26
C ASP A 18 11.89 -33.85 29.38
N PHE A 19 12.84 -34.65 29.88
CA PHE A 19 14.24 -34.25 29.93
C PHE A 19 14.86 -34.07 28.54
N ALA A 20 14.52 -34.93 27.56
CA ALA A 20 15.00 -34.78 26.19
C ALA A 20 14.38 -33.56 25.47
N ALA A 21 13.09 -33.27 25.70
CA ALA A 21 12.43 -32.09 25.14
C ALA A 21 12.95 -30.78 25.76
N GLU A 22 13.28 -30.80 27.06
CA GLU A 22 13.85 -29.65 27.78
C GLU A 22 15.32 -29.42 27.40
N VAL A 23 16.10 -30.49 27.25
CA VAL A 23 17.50 -30.42 26.75
C VAL A 23 17.53 -29.96 25.29
N LEU A 24 16.59 -30.39 24.44
CA LEU A 24 16.48 -29.91 23.05
C LEU A 24 16.08 -28.43 22.97
N ARG A 25 15.20 -27.97 23.88
CA ARG A 25 14.88 -26.54 24.04
C ARG A 25 16.07 -25.72 24.55
N ASN A 26 16.90 -26.27 25.43
CA ASN A 26 18.09 -25.60 25.97
C ASN A 26 19.30 -25.55 25.01
N VAL A 27 19.43 -26.51 24.09
CA VAL A 27 20.59 -26.62 23.17
C VAL A 27 20.44 -25.71 21.93
N LEU A 28 19.22 -25.27 21.60
CA LEU A 28 19.04 -24.17 20.65
C LEU A 28 19.54 -22.88 21.32
N LYS A 29 20.62 -22.30 20.77
CA LYS A 29 21.08 -20.95 21.13
C LYS A 29 19.86 -20.00 21.01
N ASP A 30 19.41 -19.44 22.13
CA ASP A 30 18.19 -18.63 22.32
C ASP A 30 16.85 -19.38 22.54
N GLY A 31 16.87 -20.63 23.01
CA GLY A 31 15.68 -21.39 23.36
C GLY A 31 14.88 -20.84 24.54
N TRP A 32 13.89 -20.00 24.26
CA TRP A 32 12.63 -19.60 24.92
C TRP A 32 12.35 -19.99 26.40
N GLY A 33 12.70 -21.19 26.86
CA GLY A 33 12.66 -21.57 28.29
C GLY A 33 13.88 -21.07 29.11
N VAL A 34 15.03 -20.86 28.46
CA VAL A 34 16.29 -20.39 29.06
C VAL A 34 16.21 -18.95 29.57
N LEU A 35 15.33 -18.12 29.00
CA LEU A 35 15.20 -16.70 29.38
C LEU A 35 14.35 -16.48 30.64
N ALA A 36 13.72 -17.52 31.19
CA ALA A 36 12.79 -17.47 32.32
C ALA A 36 11.63 -16.47 32.09
N LEU A 37 11.13 -16.37 30.85
CA LEU A 37 9.95 -15.56 30.54
C LEU A 37 8.71 -16.28 31.08
N SER A 38 7.98 -15.65 32.01
CA SER A 38 6.99 -16.29 32.89
C SER A 38 5.59 -16.34 32.30
N ALA A 39 5.28 -15.46 31.34
CA ALA A 39 4.01 -15.45 30.62
C ALA A 39 4.16 -14.76 29.24
N GLY A 40 3.10 -14.82 28.43
CA GLY A 40 3.05 -14.16 27.13
C GLY A 40 1.63 -13.99 26.61
N VAL A 41 1.48 -13.14 25.59
CA VAL A 41 0.24 -12.93 24.86
C VAL A 41 0.52 -12.90 23.37
N ALA A 42 -0.47 -13.30 22.57
CA ALA A 42 -0.45 -13.22 21.13
C ALA A 42 -1.67 -12.44 20.67
N ASP A 43 -1.47 -11.45 19.80
CA ASP A 43 -2.52 -10.79 19.05
C ASP A 43 -2.25 -11.02 17.56
N ALA A 44 -3.10 -11.84 16.94
CA ALA A 44 -3.03 -12.18 15.52
C ALA A 44 -4.04 -11.37 14.69
N PHE A 45 -4.56 -10.26 15.24
CA PHE A 45 -5.50 -9.34 14.58
C PHE A 45 -6.67 -10.06 13.92
N THR A 46 -7.28 -11.01 14.65
CA THR A 46 -8.54 -11.63 14.20
C THR A 46 -9.68 -10.61 14.19
N ASP A 47 -9.58 -9.61 15.06
CA ASP A 47 -10.39 -8.39 15.09
C ASP A 47 -9.55 -7.23 15.68
N GLN A 48 -10.19 -6.09 15.97
CA GLN A 48 -9.54 -4.90 16.55
C GLN A 48 -9.56 -4.88 18.09
N THR A 49 -10.11 -5.89 18.76
CA THR A 49 -10.36 -5.81 20.22
C THR A 49 -9.08 -5.82 21.05
N GLY A 50 -7.97 -6.31 20.49
CA GLY A 50 -6.63 -6.23 21.07
C GLY A 50 -5.98 -4.84 20.99
N LEU A 51 -6.61 -3.88 20.32
CA LEU A 51 -6.09 -2.52 20.11
C LEU A 51 -6.85 -1.50 20.95
N SER A 52 -6.12 -0.63 21.64
CA SER A 52 -6.70 0.52 22.35
C SER A 52 -6.87 1.74 21.45
N ALA A 53 -6.01 1.86 20.42
CA ALA A 53 -6.08 2.92 19.43
C ALA A 53 -5.39 2.51 18.12
N LEU A 54 -5.97 2.86 16.98
CA LEU A 54 -5.36 2.65 15.66
C LEU A 54 -4.36 3.76 15.29
N GLY A 55 -4.49 4.96 15.86
CA GLY A 55 -3.57 6.08 15.62
C GLY A 55 -3.26 6.33 14.14
N GLY A 56 -4.30 6.40 13.31
CA GLY A 56 -4.19 6.60 11.86
C GLY A 56 -4.05 5.31 11.04
N ALA A 57 -3.80 4.16 11.67
CA ALA A 57 -3.78 2.87 10.98
C ALA A 57 -5.15 2.49 10.44
N THR A 58 -5.15 1.73 9.34
CA THR A 58 -6.32 1.01 8.83
C THR A 58 -6.21 -0.46 9.21
N TYR A 59 -7.32 -1.04 9.66
CA TYR A 59 -7.43 -2.49 9.88
C TYR A 59 -8.01 -3.15 8.64
N ASP A 60 -7.29 -4.14 8.10
CA ASP A 60 -7.76 -5.05 7.07
C ASP A 60 -8.26 -6.34 7.73
N GLY A 61 -9.57 -6.52 7.78
CA GLY A 61 -10.19 -7.71 8.36
C GLY A 61 -10.04 -8.98 7.53
N VAL A 62 -9.75 -8.87 6.23
CA VAL A 62 -9.50 -10.02 5.36
C VAL A 62 -8.05 -10.47 5.50
N GLY A 63 -7.13 -9.53 5.41
CA GLY A 63 -5.70 -9.77 5.62
C GLY A 63 -5.31 -9.98 7.08
N ARG A 64 -6.19 -9.67 8.04
CA ARG A 64 -5.90 -9.68 9.49
C ARG A 64 -4.65 -8.89 9.81
N ALA A 65 -4.66 -7.62 9.39
CA ALA A 65 -3.49 -6.76 9.50
C ALA A 65 -3.88 -5.33 9.87
N ILE A 66 -2.95 -4.65 10.52
CA ILE A 66 -2.98 -3.19 10.64
C ILE A 66 -1.91 -2.61 9.72
N GLY A 67 -2.22 -1.52 9.03
CA GLY A 67 -1.26 -0.89 8.14
C GLY A 67 -1.58 0.56 7.85
N ASN A 68 -0.67 1.19 7.12
CA ASN A 68 -0.82 2.54 6.59
C ASN A 68 -0.83 2.46 5.05
N PRO A 69 -1.99 2.17 4.43
CA PRO A 69 -2.05 2.09 2.98
C PRO A 69 -1.63 3.41 2.35
N PHE A 70 -1.02 3.33 1.17
CA PHE A 70 -0.60 4.49 0.40
C PHE A 70 -1.77 5.46 0.18
N ALA A 71 -1.62 6.73 0.55
CA ALA A 71 -2.68 7.71 0.34
C ALA A 71 -2.70 8.19 -1.12
N VAL A 72 -3.90 8.45 -1.65
CA VAL A 72 -4.06 9.09 -2.96
C VAL A 72 -3.37 10.47 -2.94
N PRO A 73 -2.60 10.85 -3.98
CA PRO A 73 -2.00 12.18 -4.04
C PRO A 73 -3.04 13.29 -3.94
N ALA A 74 -2.68 14.39 -3.29
CA ALA A 74 -3.53 15.57 -3.20
C ALA A 74 -3.67 16.22 -4.59
N THR A 75 -4.83 16.01 -5.22
CA THR A 75 -5.07 16.35 -6.62
C THR A 75 -6.37 17.14 -6.78
N SER A 76 -6.41 18.04 -7.77
CA SER A 76 -7.58 18.88 -8.05
C SER A 76 -7.61 19.27 -9.53
N TYR A 77 -8.82 19.37 -10.09
CA TYR A 77 -9.02 19.97 -11.42
C TYR A 77 -8.68 21.46 -11.45
N ALA A 78 -8.68 22.13 -10.29
CA ALA A 78 -8.34 23.54 -10.18
C ALA A 78 -6.82 23.79 -10.12
N ASN A 79 -6.01 22.74 -10.02
CA ASN A 79 -4.55 22.88 -10.04
C ASN A 79 -4.09 23.30 -11.46
N PRO A 80 -2.95 24.01 -11.61
CA PRO A 80 -2.42 24.39 -12.92
C PRO A 80 -2.26 23.18 -13.84
N GLY A 81 -2.77 23.29 -15.07
CA GLY A 81 -2.81 22.18 -16.03
C GLY A 81 -4.02 21.24 -15.86
N GLY A 82 -4.87 21.46 -14.85
CA GLY A 82 -5.99 20.59 -14.51
C GLY A 82 -7.21 20.76 -15.40
N SER A 83 -7.74 21.98 -15.53
CA SER A 83 -8.92 22.28 -16.35
C SER A 83 -8.86 23.71 -16.91
N GLY A 84 -9.74 24.04 -17.86
CA GLY A 84 -9.76 25.33 -18.56
C GLY A 84 -8.75 25.41 -19.72
N ASP A 85 -8.46 26.61 -20.20
CA ASP A 85 -7.47 26.81 -21.28
C ASP A 85 -6.05 26.56 -20.77
N ARG A 86 -5.44 25.51 -21.31
CA ARG A 86 -4.10 25.01 -20.98
C ARG A 86 -3.25 24.87 -22.24
N THR A 87 -3.65 25.48 -23.35
CA THR A 87 -2.92 25.47 -24.63
C THR A 87 -1.49 26.00 -24.52
N ALA A 88 -1.23 26.88 -23.54
CA ALA A 88 0.09 27.44 -23.26
C ALA A 88 1.00 26.53 -22.39
N THR A 89 0.43 25.56 -21.68
CA THR A 89 1.15 24.75 -20.68
C THR A 89 1.13 23.25 -20.95
N VAL A 90 0.20 22.79 -21.80
CA VAL A 90 0.08 21.39 -22.21
C VAL A 90 0.22 21.33 -23.73
N ALA A 91 1.33 20.78 -24.20
CA ALA A 91 1.53 20.54 -25.62
C ALA A 91 0.86 19.22 -26.03
N ILE A 92 0.19 19.22 -27.18
CA ILE A 92 -0.52 18.05 -27.70
C ILE A 92 0.20 17.51 -28.93
N SER A 93 0.34 16.18 -28.96
CA SER A 93 0.72 15.44 -30.16
C SER A 93 -0.15 14.20 -30.29
N SER A 94 -0.25 13.66 -31.49
CA SER A 94 -1.05 12.46 -31.76
C SER A 94 -0.37 11.55 -32.76
N GLY A 95 -0.83 10.31 -32.78
CA GLY A 95 -0.38 9.32 -33.74
C GLY A 95 -1.27 8.09 -33.74
N SER A 96 -0.88 7.13 -34.56
CA SER A 96 -1.57 5.86 -34.74
C SER A 96 -0.55 4.75 -34.98
N THR A 97 -0.81 3.56 -34.47
CA THR A 97 -0.15 2.32 -34.92
C THR A 97 -0.94 1.62 -36.03
N GLY A 98 -2.12 2.15 -36.40
CA GLY A 98 -3.05 1.62 -37.40
C GLY A 98 -3.59 2.74 -38.29
N ALA A 99 -4.91 2.89 -38.36
CA ALA A 99 -5.55 3.92 -39.17
C ALA A 99 -5.44 5.30 -38.52
N ALA A 100 -4.90 6.28 -39.25
CA ALA A 100 -4.66 7.63 -38.74
C ALA A 100 -5.95 8.34 -38.30
N TRP A 101 -5.80 9.30 -37.38
CA TRP A 101 -6.84 10.25 -36.99
C TRP A 101 -7.46 10.93 -38.22
N THR A 102 -8.79 11.05 -38.25
CA THR A 102 -9.47 11.77 -39.34
C THR A 102 -9.18 13.26 -39.24
N THR A 103 -9.25 13.79 -38.01
CA THR A 103 -8.69 15.10 -37.66
C THR A 103 -7.79 14.91 -36.45
N ALA A 104 -6.50 15.21 -36.64
CA ALA A 104 -5.52 15.12 -35.57
C ALA A 104 -5.93 16.08 -34.43
N PRO A 105 -5.96 15.60 -33.17
CA PRO A 105 -6.23 16.47 -32.05
C PRO A 105 -5.13 17.52 -31.94
N THR A 106 -5.55 18.76 -31.71
CA THR A 106 -4.68 19.93 -31.56
C THR A 106 -4.84 20.49 -30.14
N GLY A 107 -4.39 21.73 -29.89
CA GLY A 107 -4.61 22.43 -28.62
C GLY A 107 -6.07 22.49 -28.17
N ALA A 108 -7.03 22.27 -29.07
CA ALA A 108 -8.45 22.32 -28.77
C ALA A 108 -8.96 21.24 -27.79
N LEU A 109 -8.20 20.16 -27.53
CA LEU A 109 -8.56 19.22 -26.44
C LEU A 109 -8.18 19.70 -25.03
N VAL A 110 -7.53 20.87 -24.94
CA VAL A 110 -7.14 21.50 -23.69
C VAL A 110 -7.37 23.02 -23.70
N ASP A 111 -8.34 23.51 -24.46
CA ASP A 111 -8.63 24.94 -24.60
C ASP A 111 -9.75 25.43 -23.65
N GLY A 112 -10.33 24.53 -22.87
CA GLY A 112 -11.42 24.79 -21.94
C GLY A 112 -12.82 24.69 -22.55
N ALA A 113 -12.96 24.40 -23.84
CA ALA A 113 -14.24 24.30 -24.52
C ALA A 113 -14.84 22.89 -24.40
N THR A 114 -15.89 22.74 -23.60
CA THR A 114 -16.50 21.43 -23.31
C THR A 114 -17.60 21.00 -24.30
N GLY A 115 -17.69 21.64 -25.46
CA GLY A 115 -18.80 21.47 -26.41
C GLY A 115 -18.47 21.68 -27.90
N GLY A 116 -17.19 21.69 -28.28
CA GLY A 116 -16.73 21.79 -29.68
C GLY A 116 -16.22 20.45 -30.24
N ASN A 117 -16.26 20.26 -31.57
CA ASN A 117 -15.80 19.01 -32.20
C ASN A 117 -14.30 19.08 -32.54
N ASP A 118 -13.44 18.82 -31.56
CA ASP A 118 -12.05 19.28 -31.59
C ASP A 118 -10.99 18.18 -31.86
N GLY A 119 -11.36 16.91 -31.69
CA GLY A 119 -10.56 15.78 -32.16
C GLY A 119 -11.40 14.52 -32.35
N HIS A 120 -11.16 13.74 -33.41
CA HIS A 120 -11.87 12.46 -33.60
C HIS A 120 -10.98 11.42 -34.29
N PRO A 121 -10.82 10.22 -33.68
CA PRO A 121 -10.06 9.12 -34.25
C PRO A 121 -10.79 8.60 -35.50
N ASN A 122 -10.10 7.76 -36.27
CA ASN A 122 -10.60 7.26 -37.54
C ASN A 122 -12.02 6.66 -37.41
N TYR A 123 -12.91 7.02 -38.34
CA TYR A 123 -14.30 6.53 -38.43
C TYR A 123 -14.42 5.03 -38.79
N THR A 124 -13.36 4.23 -38.78
CA THR A 124 -13.45 2.81 -39.16
C THR A 124 -12.71 1.88 -38.22
N ASP A 125 -11.60 2.34 -37.65
CA ASP A 125 -10.82 1.60 -36.67
C ASP A 125 -10.00 2.58 -35.84
N ALA A 126 -10.35 2.73 -34.56
CA ALA A 126 -9.60 3.56 -33.64
C ALA A 126 -8.40 2.85 -33.01
N LEU A 127 -8.21 1.54 -33.23
CA LEU A 127 -7.22 0.74 -32.51
C LEU A 127 -5.81 1.31 -32.68
N GLY A 128 -5.16 1.59 -31.55
CA GLY A 128 -3.81 2.15 -31.53
C GLY A 128 -3.72 3.64 -31.85
N ASN A 129 -4.85 4.33 -32.07
CA ASN A 129 -4.87 5.79 -32.06
C ASN A 129 -4.60 6.30 -30.65
N TRP A 130 -3.73 7.31 -30.58
CA TRP A 130 -3.37 7.95 -29.33
C TRP A 130 -3.24 9.45 -29.47
N VAL A 131 -3.44 10.12 -28.35
CA VAL A 131 -3.12 11.54 -28.13
C VAL A 131 -2.31 11.67 -26.86
N VAL A 132 -1.18 12.39 -26.95
CA VAL A 132 -0.23 12.66 -25.87
C VAL A 132 -0.38 14.11 -25.43
N PHE A 133 -0.41 14.29 -24.12
CA PHE A 133 -0.36 15.56 -23.40
C PHE A 133 1.03 15.66 -22.73
N ASP A 134 1.88 16.56 -23.22
CA ASP A 134 3.18 16.89 -22.62
C ASP A 134 3.02 18.11 -21.71
N PHE A 135 3.23 17.90 -20.41
CA PHE A 135 3.14 18.95 -19.39
C PHE A 135 4.44 19.78 -19.24
N GLY A 136 5.41 19.57 -20.13
CA GLY A 136 6.65 20.33 -20.19
C GLY A 136 7.83 19.65 -19.50
N ALA A 137 9.02 20.16 -19.79
CA ALA A 137 10.26 19.65 -19.20
C ALA A 137 10.22 19.75 -17.67
N ALA A 138 10.77 18.74 -17.00
CA ALA A 138 10.79 18.60 -15.54
C ALA A 138 9.41 18.49 -14.85
N ALA A 139 8.32 18.36 -15.60
CA ALA A 139 7.02 18.08 -15.01
C ALA A 139 7.03 16.72 -14.26
N ALA A 140 6.45 16.72 -13.06
CA ALA A 140 6.30 15.55 -12.20
C ALA A 140 4.87 15.55 -11.63
N ASN A 141 3.90 15.25 -12.50
CA ASN A 141 2.50 15.33 -12.16
C ASN A 141 1.97 13.99 -11.63
N TYR A 142 1.13 14.05 -10.62
CA TYR A 142 0.40 12.92 -10.06
C TYR A 142 -1.08 13.06 -10.41
N PHE A 143 -1.71 12.01 -10.94
CA PHE A 143 -3.07 12.02 -11.46
C PHE A 143 -3.94 11.02 -10.71
N SER A 144 -5.02 11.48 -10.09
CA SER A 144 -5.99 10.59 -9.43
C SER A 144 -7.22 10.30 -10.28
N GLU A 145 -7.54 11.18 -11.23
CA GLU A 145 -8.73 11.10 -12.06
C GLU A 145 -8.52 11.90 -13.35
N PHE A 146 -9.19 11.47 -14.41
CA PHE A 146 -9.29 12.16 -15.69
C PHE A 146 -10.76 12.44 -15.99
N LYS A 147 -11.03 13.52 -16.72
CA LYS A 147 -12.37 13.78 -17.25
C LYS A 147 -12.31 13.94 -18.76
N ILE A 148 -13.20 13.25 -19.47
CA ILE A 148 -13.33 13.36 -20.92
C ILE A 148 -14.66 14.03 -21.25
N TRP A 149 -14.58 15.13 -21.99
CA TRP A 149 -15.72 15.79 -22.63
C TRP A 149 -15.84 15.29 -24.07
N GLN A 150 -17.04 14.93 -24.46
CA GLN A 150 -17.26 14.17 -25.70
C GLN A 150 -18.69 14.30 -26.22
N GLN A 151 -18.87 13.91 -27.47
CA GLN A 151 -20.18 13.83 -28.09
C GLN A 151 -21.07 12.79 -27.40
N THR A 152 -22.37 13.12 -27.27
CA THR A 152 -23.38 12.26 -26.64
C THR A 152 -24.37 11.65 -27.63
N THR A 153 -24.39 12.13 -28.89
CA THR A 153 -25.46 11.84 -29.86
C THR A 153 -25.18 10.69 -30.84
N ASN A 154 -23.95 10.16 -30.91
CA ASN A 154 -23.62 9.04 -31.80
C ASN A 154 -22.35 8.30 -31.32
N PRO A 155 -22.44 7.50 -30.24
CA PRO A 155 -21.28 7.02 -29.49
C PRO A 155 -20.54 5.85 -30.14
N ALA A 156 -19.23 5.79 -29.90
CA ALA A 156 -18.51 4.52 -29.87
C ALA A 156 -18.91 3.68 -28.67
N GLY A 157 -19.95 2.87 -28.83
CA GLY A 157 -20.36 1.92 -27.80
C GLY A 157 -19.33 0.79 -27.56
N ALA A 158 -18.38 0.58 -28.47
CA ALA A 158 -17.51 -0.60 -28.46
C ALA A 158 -15.99 -0.30 -28.39
N ASP A 159 -15.58 0.97 -28.48
CA ASP A 159 -14.16 1.30 -28.31
C ASP A 159 -13.78 1.28 -26.82
N THR A 160 -12.62 0.69 -26.54
CA THR A 160 -12.03 0.71 -25.19
C THR A 160 -10.73 1.50 -25.20
N TRP A 161 -10.59 2.34 -24.19
CA TRP A 161 -9.52 3.31 -24.07
C TRP A 161 -8.84 3.18 -22.71
N LYS A 162 -7.62 3.71 -22.60
CA LYS A 162 -6.95 3.88 -21.31
C LYS A 162 -6.05 5.10 -21.30
N PHE A 163 -5.83 5.64 -20.11
CA PHE A 163 -4.77 6.60 -19.87
C PHE A 163 -3.48 5.87 -19.49
N GLN A 164 -2.37 6.31 -20.08
CA GLN A 164 -1.03 5.83 -19.78
C GLN A 164 -0.11 7.01 -19.46
N GLY A 165 0.87 6.77 -18.60
CA GLY A 165 1.88 7.74 -18.19
C GLY A 165 3.26 7.38 -18.72
N SER A 166 4.08 8.39 -19.00
CA SER A 166 5.48 8.23 -19.40
C SER A 166 6.33 9.41 -18.93
N ASN A 167 7.63 9.18 -18.74
CA ASN A 167 8.62 10.22 -18.46
C ASN A 167 9.61 10.44 -19.62
N ASP A 168 9.59 9.58 -20.64
CA ASP A 168 10.51 9.58 -21.78
C ASP A 168 9.78 9.65 -23.13
N ASN A 169 8.43 9.67 -23.12
CA ASN A 169 7.55 9.60 -24.28
C ASN A 169 7.73 8.33 -25.14
N ALA A 170 8.36 7.28 -24.59
CA ALA A 170 8.67 6.04 -25.31
C ALA A 170 8.17 4.81 -24.53
N THR A 171 8.41 4.79 -23.22
CA THR A 171 7.98 3.73 -22.31
C THR A 171 6.72 4.18 -21.58
N TRP A 172 5.65 3.40 -21.68
CA TRP A 172 4.33 3.78 -21.17
C TRP A 172 3.82 2.78 -20.13
N ALA A 173 3.33 3.29 -19.00
CA ALA A 173 2.68 2.52 -17.96
C ALA A 173 1.18 2.85 -17.88
N ASP A 174 0.33 1.87 -17.65
CA ASP A 174 -1.11 2.08 -17.50
C ASP A 174 -1.40 2.86 -16.20
N ILE A 175 -2.13 3.99 -16.31
CA ILE A 175 -2.64 4.77 -15.18
C ILE A 175 -4.07 4.33 -14.83
N THR A 176 -4.83 3.89 -15.83
CA THR A 176 -6.21 3.42 -15.66
C THR A 176 -6.33 1.99 -16.21
N ALA A 177 -7.33 1.26 -15.72
CA ALA A 177 -7.82 0.09 -16.47
C ALA A 177 -8.41 0.54 -17.82
N ALA A 178 -8.60 -0.41 -18.75
CA ALA A 178 -9.34 -0.15 -19.98
C ALA A 178 -10.81 0.18 -19.65
N PHE A 179 -11.35 1.21 -20.28
CA PHE A 179 -12.72 1.69 -20.07
C PHE A 179 -13.42 1.96 -21.40
N GLY A 180 -14.73 1.76 -21.44
CA GLY A 180 -15.58 2.21 -22.55
C GLY A 180 -15.95 3.69 -22.36
N ARG A 181 -16.07 4.44 -23.46
CA ARG A 181 -16.40 5.87 -23.43
C ARG A 181 -17.89 6.16 -23.21
N GLY A 182 -18.80 5.28 -23.65
CA GLY A 182 -20.25 5.45 -23.46
C GLY A 182 -20.79 6.76 -24.08
N ILE A 183 -21.85 7.31 -23.50
CA ILE A 183 -22.55 8.55 -23.96
C ILE A 183 -22.49 9.69 -22.94
N THR A 184 -21.67 9.57 -21.90
CA THR A 184 -21.63 10.56 -20.82
C THR A 184 -20.72 11.71 -21.22
N ASN A 185 -21.26 12.93 -21.27
CA ASN A 185 -20.43 14.12 -21.38
C ASN A 185 -19.81 14.43 -20.00
N GLY A 186 -18.49 14.65 -19.94
CA GLY A 186 -17.77 14.77 -18.68
C GLY A 186 -17.58 13.43 -17.97
N LEU A 187 -17.23 12.37 -18.71
CA LEU A 187 -16.94 11.05 -18.16
C LEU A 187 -15.72 11.14 -17.24
N ALA A 188 -15.88 10.75 -15.97
CA ALA A 188 -14.79 10.69 -15.00
C ALA A 188 -14.17 9.29 -14.93
N ILE A 189 -12.84 9.20 -14.94
CA ILE A 189 -12.07 7.96 -14.96
C ILE A 189 -11.02 8.02 -13.84
N ALA A 190 -11.17 7.18 -12.82
CA ALA A 190 -10.22 7.10 -11.72
C ALA A 190 -8.92 6.36 -12.13
N ALA A 191 -7.79 6.81 -11.60
CA ALA A 191 -6.53 6.07 -11.68
C ALA A 191 -6.62 4.76 -10.86
N ASN A 192 -5.87 3.74 -11.28
CA ASN A 192 -5.92 2.39 -10.70
C ASN A 192 -4.79 2.11 -9.67
N GLY A 193 -4.32 3.14 -8.98
CA GLY A 193 -3.20 3.06 -8.03
C GLY A 193 -1.86 3.51 -8.58
N ASN A 194 -1.70 3.58 -9.91
CA ASN A 194 -0.51 4.14 -10.55
C ASN A 194 -0.65 5.65 -10.78
N TYR A 195 -0.36 6.46 -9.77
CA TYR A 195 -0.65 7.89 -9.83
C TYR A 195 0.43 8.76 -10.48
N GLY A 196 1.68 8.30 -10.64
CA GLY A 196 2.80 9.14 -11.12
C GLY A 196 4.10 8.95 -10.34
N PRO A 197 5.11 9.82 -10.55
CA PRO A 197 5.04 11.06 -11.34
C PRO A 197 5.13 10.82 -12.86
N TRP A 198 4.36 11.59 -13.62
CA TRP A 198 4.36 11.58 -15.08
C TRP A 198 4.58 12.97 -15.67
N ARG A 199 5.48 13.07 -16.65
CA ARG A 199 5.58 14.23 -17.54
C ARG A 199 4.59 14.15 -18.70
N TYR A 200 4.46 12.97 -19.28
CA TYR A 200 3.60 12.70 -20.42
C TYR A 200 2.43 11.85 -19.97
N VAL A 201 1.22 12.21 -20.41
CA VAL A 201 0.05 11.33 -20.33
C VAL A 201 -0.46 11.12 -21.73
N ARG A 202 -0.93 9.91 -22.06
CA ARG A 202 -1.66 9.69 -23.30
C ARG A 202 -2.98 8.99 -23.07
N LEU A 203 -3.97 9.34 -23.89
CA LEU A 203 -5.17 8.56 -24.09
C LEU A 203 -4.95 7.68 -25.32
N ILE A 204 -5.09 6.36 -25.18
CA ILE A 204 -4.89 5.39 -26.27
C ILE A 204 -6.05 4.41 -26.38
N CYS A 205 -6.48 4.13 -27.61
CA CYS A 205 -7.48 3.11 -27.90
C CYS A 205 -6.81 1.74 -27.95
N VAL A 206 -7.36 0.78 -27.20
CA VAL A 206 -6.84 -0.58 -27.05
C VAL A 206 -7.82 -1.68 -27.46
N GLY A 207 -9.03 -1.30 -27.85
CA GLY A 207 -9.97 -2.16 -28.54
C GLY A 207 -10.87 -1.30 -29.40
N ALA A 208 -11.08 -1.67 -30.66
CA ALA A 208 -11.90 -0.94 -31.60
C ALA A 208 -13.24 -1.62 -31.86
N GLY A 209 -14.25 -0.80 -32.13
CA GLY A 209 -15.59 -1.20 -32.48
C GLY A 209 -16.50 -0.04 -32.93
N SER A 210 -16.00 1.18 -33.16
CA SER A 210 -16.82 2.30 -33.62
C SER A 210 -16.28 3.06 -34.83
N THR A 211 -17.24 3.75 -35.45
CA THR A 211 -17.03 4.66 -36.55
C THR A 211 -17.19 6.13 -36.17
N ASN A 212 -17.43 6.60 -34.94
CA ASN A 212 -17.58 8.06 -34.69
C ASN A 212 -17.31 8.47 -33.24
N ASP A 213 -16.11 8.97 -32.96
CA ASP A 213 -15.62 9.05 -31.58
C ASP A 213 -15.08 10.44 -31.20
N ILE A 214 -15.95 11.45 -31.23
CA ILE A 214 -15.52 12.86 -31.07
C ILE A 214 -15.19 13.19 -29.62
N LEU A 215 -14.00 13.75 -29.41
CA LEU A 215 -13.48 14.33 -28.17
C LEU A 215 -13.56 15.85 -28.26
N TYR A 216 -13.97 16.46 -27.16
CA TYR A 216 -14.10 17.91 -27.04
C TYR A 216 -12.94 18.46 -26.21
N GLU A 217 -12.74 17.88 -25.02
CA GLU A 217 -11.80 18.40 -24.02
C GLU A 217 -11.38 17.26 -23.09
N VAL A 218 -10.17 17.33 -22.52
CA VAL A 218 -9.72 16.42 -21.46
C VAL A 218 -9.25 17.22 -20.24
N ASP A 219 -9.91 17.06 -19.09
CA ASP A 219 -9.43 17.59 -17.82
C ASP A 219 -8.62 16.54 -17.05
N PHE A 220 -7.70 17.03 -16.23
CA PHE A 220 -6.81 16.24 -15.41
C PHE A 220 -6.98 16.63 -13.93
N LYS A 221 -7.34 15.66 -13.08
CA LYS A 221 -7.29 15.87 -11.63
C LYS A 221 -5.87 15.55 -11.16
N LEU A 222 -5.02 16.58 -11.19
CA LEU A 222 -3.58 16.43 -10.98
C LEU A 222 -3.06 17.19 -9.76
N GLY A 223 -1.84 16.88 -9.34
CA GLY A 223 -1.08 17.56 -8.30
C GLY A 223 0.42 17.32 -8.49
N THR A 224 1.27 18.00 -7.71
CA THR A 224 2.75 17.91 -7.82
C THR A 224 3.39 17.17 -6.64
N THR A 225 2.61 16.83 -5.62
CA THR A 225 3.08 16.11 -4.44
C THR A 225 2.66 14.64 -4.57
N PRO A 226 3.58 13.67 -4.38
CA PRO A 226 3.21 12.26 -4.35
C PRO A 226 2.19 11.99 -3.25
N GLY A 227 1.39 10.94 -3.46
CA GLY A 227 0.75 10.27 -2.35
C GLY A 227 1.82 9.76 -1.38
N ALA A 228 1.50 9.74 -0.10
CA ALA A 228 2.39 9.26 0.94
C ALA A 228 1.58 8.35 1.85
N ALA A 229 2.13 7.20 2.24
CA ALA A 229 1.52 6.46 3.33
C ALA A 229 1.59 7.33 4.59
N PRO A 230 0.49 7.52 5.34
CA PRO A 230 0.56 8.30 6.57
C PRO A 230 1.43 7.58 7.60
N ASP A 231 2.17 8.32 8.41
CA ASP A 231 2.83 7.75 9.59
C ASP A 231 1.74 7.38 10.62
N ILE A 232 1.81 6.18 11.19
CA ILE A 232 0.79 5.67 12.12
C ILE A 232 1.39 5.34 13.49
N THR A 233 0.53 5.28 14.51
CA THR A 233 0.88 4.77 15.84
C THR A 233 -0.27 3.93 16.39
N ALA A 234 -0.29 2.65 16.05
CA ALA A 234 -1.27 1.71 16.58
C ALA A 234 -0.79 1.18 17.94
N THR A 235 -1.68 1.17 18.94
CA THR A 235 -1.35 0.78 20.32
C THR A 235 -2.28 -0.33 20.80
N SER A 236 -1.73 -1.32 21.47
CA SER A 236 -2.49 -2.42 22.06
C SER A 236 -3.31 -1.97 23.26
N ILE A 237 -4.26 -2.80 23.68
CA ILE A 237 -4.76 -2.76 25.06
C ILE A 237 -3.62 -3.11 26.04
N ALA A 238 -3.84 -2.83 27.32
CA ALA A 238 -2.93 -3.24 28.37
C ALA A 238 -3.15 -4.71 28.76
N PHE A 239 -2.06 -5.44 28.90
CA PHE A 239 -2.00 -6.80 29.43
C PHE A 239 -1.47 -6.78 30.86
N VAL A 240 -2.04 -7.59 31.73
CA VAL A 240 -1.68 -7.62 33.16
C VAL A 240 -0.77 -8.83 33.43
N PRO A 241 0.54 -8.62 33.68
CA PRO A 241 1.44 -9.69 34.09
C PRO A 241 1.18 -10.09 35.55
N ALA A 242 1.53 -11.32 35.92
CA ALA A 242 1.42 -11.82 37.30
C ALA A 242 2.42 -11.16 38.28
N ALA A 243 3.46 -10.51 37.75
CA ALA A 243 4.49 -9.81 38.53
C ALA A 243 5.01 -8.59 37.74
N ALA A 244 5.69 -7.68 38.44
CA ALA A 244 6.30 -6.51 37.82
C ALA A 244 7.33 -6.93 36.76
N THR A 245 7.14 -6.46 35.54
CA THR A 245 7.93 -6.82 34.36
C THR A 245 9.05 -5.81 34.14
N THR A 246 10.26 -6.31 33.89
CA THR A 246 11.45 -5.49 33.61
C THR A 246 12.04 -5.76 32.22
N LEU A 247 11.67 -6.88 31.60
CA LEU A 247 12.14 -7.25 30.28
C LEU A 247 10.99 -7.82 29.46
N VAL A 248 10.83 -7.31 28.24
CA VAL A 248 9.83 -7.76 27.28
C VAL A 248 10.50 -8.21 26.01
N ARG A 249 10.15 -9.40 25.55
CA ARG A 249 10.46 -9.90 24.21
C ARG A 249 9.27 -9.63 23.30
N VAL A 250 9.55 -9.18 22.10
CA VAL A 250 8.53 -9.02 21.05
C VAL A 250 8.91 -9.83 19.82
N VAL A 251 7.90 -10.49 19.24
CA VAL A 251 7.95 -11.03 17.89
C VAL A 251 6.75 -10.49 17.13
N GLY A 252 6.95 -10.02 15.91
CA GLY A 252 5.91 -9.52 15.01
C GLY A 252 5.93 -10.24 13.68
N LEU A 253 4.76 -10.33 13.05
CA LEU A 253 4.63 -10.75 11.66
C LEU A 253 4.46 -9.49 10.80
N TRP A 254 5.46 -9.18 9.98
CA TRP A 254 5.53 -7.92 9.25
C TRP A 254 5.67 -8.18 7.75
N GLU A 255 4.88 -7.45 6.97
CA GLU A 255 4.96 -7.43 5.52
C GLU A 255 5.36 -6.03 5.06
N ALA A 256 6.51 -5.98 4.37
CA ALA A 256 6.99 -4.78 3.72
C ALA A 256 6.19 -4.56 2.43
N VAL A 257 5.25 -3.61 2.44
CA VAL A 257 4.53 -3.20 1.22
C VAL A 257 5.46 -2.30 0.38
N ASP A 258 6.07 -1.31 1.02
CA ASP A 258 7.21 -0.58 0.50
C ASP A 258 8.53 -1.07 1.11
N ALA A 259 9.64 -0.89 0.38
CA ALA A 259 10.97 -1.10 0.92
C ALA A 259 11.20 -0.20 2.16
N ALA A 260 11.53 -0.83 3.29
CA ALA A 260 11.67 -0.19 4.59
C ALA A 260 12.80 -0.80 5.42
N THR A 261 13.31 0.01 6.34
CA THR A 261 14.38 -0.30 7.28
C THR A 261 13.82 -0.43 8.69
N LEU A 262 13.99 -1.60 9.32
CA LEU A 262 13.59 -1.84 10.70
C LEU A 262 14.31 -0.89 11.66
N GLY A 263 13.59 -0.34 12.64
CA GLY A 263 14.11 0.64 13.60
C GLY A 263 14.18 2.08 13.08
N THR A 264 13.92 2.31 11.79
CA THR A 264 13.81 3.66 11.20
C THR A 264 12.42 3.91 10.61
N ASP A 265 11.98 3.07 9.67
CA ASP A 265 10.69 3.19 8.99
C ASP A 265 9.59 2.37 9.68
N CYS A 266 10.00 1.33 10.39
CA CYS A 266 9.15 0.37 11.10
C CYS A 266 9.65 0.27 12.54
N LEU A 267 8.86 0.73 13.50
CA LEU A 267 9.25 0.75 14.90
C LEU A 267 8.22 0.02 15.74
N LEU A 268 8.71 -0.73 16.72
CA LEU A 268 7.88 -1.34 17.73
C LEU A 268 8.44 -0.94 19.08
N ASP A 269 7.59 -0.37 19.92
CA ASP A 269 7.94 -0.03 21.30
C ASP A 269 7.05 -0.81 22.27
N VAL A 270 7.57 -1.01 23.47
CA VAL A 270 6.85 -1.65 24.58
C VAL A 270 6.93 -0.82 25.84
N THR A 271 5.93 -0.97 26.69
CA THR A 271 5.83 -0.37 28.03
C THR A 271 5.39 -1.45 29.01
N ALA A 272 5.73 -1.30 30.29
CA ALA A 272 5.15 -2.07 31.39
C ALA A 272 4.45 -1.17 32.44
N ASP A 273 4.37 0.14 32.19
CA ASP A 273 3.88 1.16 33.12
C ASP A 273 2.71 1.98 32.55
N ALA A 274 1.78 1.29 31.87
CA ALA A 274 0.58 1.88 31.29
C ALA A 274 0.86 3.00 30.28
N GLY A 275 2.00 2.92 29.58
CA GLY A 275 2.38 3.86 28.52
C GLY A 275 3.04 5.15 29.01
N ALA A 276 3.42 5.24 30.29
CA ALA A 276 4.16 6.38 30.79
C ALA A 276 5.59 6.43 30.20
N HIS A 277 6.25 5.28 30.07
CA HIS A 277 7.56 5.17 29.43
C HIS A 277 7.56 4.07 28.37
N TRP A 278 7.94 4.45 27.15
CA TRP A 278 8.06 3.54 26.01
C TRP A 278 9.52 3.23 25.73
N SER A 279 9.83 1.94 25.64
CA SER A 279 11.15 1.43 25.30
C SER A 279 11.13 0.87 23.89
N ALA A 280 12.02 1.38 23.03
CA ALA A 280 12.15 0.90 21.66
C ALA A 280 12.70 -0.52 21.64
N VAL A 281 12.08 -1.38 20.84
CA VAL A 281 12.58 -2.74 20.60
C VAL A 281 13.62 -2.67 19.47
N PRO A 282 14.85 -3.18 19.67
CA PRO A 282 15.86 -3.29 18.61
C PRO A 282 15.45 -4.42 17.65
N LEU A 283 14.60 -4.09 16.68
CA LEU A 283 14.03 -5.05 15.74
C LEU A 283 15.10 -5.62 14.79
N ALA A 284 15.10 -6.94 14.64
CA ALA A 284 15.86 -7.66 13.62
C ALA A 284 14.91 -8.54 12.78
N ASP A 285 15.28 -8.79 11.51
CA ASP A 285 14.66 -9.85 10.69
C ASP A 285 15.14 -11.21 11.22
N LEU A 286 14.20 -12.01 11.73
CA LEU A 286 14.44 -13.34 12.30
C LEU A 286 14.16 -14.45 11.30
N GLY A 287 13.73 -14.12 10.07
CA GLY A 287 13.48 -15.07 9.00
C GLY A 287 12.14 -14.83 8.30
N LYS A 288 11.83 -15.75 7.38
CA LYS A 288 10.58 -15.73 6.62
C LYS A 288 9.49 -16.52 7.35
N PHE A 289 8.29 -15.97 7.42
CA PHE A 289 7.10 -16.71 7.79
C PHE A 289 6.48 -17.35 6.54
N ASP A 290 6.35 -16.56 5.47
CA ASP A 290 5.91 -17.00 4.14
C ASP A 290 6.64 -16.20 3.03
N THR A 291 6.07 -16.13 1.82
CA THR A 291 6.66 -15.43 0.68
C THR A 291 6.72 -13.90 0.82
N SER A 292 5.75 -13.27 1.49
CA SER A 292 5.68 -11.81 1.67
C SER A 292 5.80 -11.35 3.13
N THR A 293 5.58 -12.25 4.08
CA THR A 293 5.63 -11.97 5.52
C THR A 293 6.97 -12.41 6.14
N ARG A 294 7.59 -11.49 6.88
CA ARG A 294 8.80 -11.69 7.69
C ARG A 294 8.44 -11.83 9.16
N ILE A 295 9.28 -12.56 9.89
CA ILE A 295 9.26 -12.61 11.34
C ILE A 295 10.26 -11.56 11.81
N ILE A 296 9.79 -10.55 12.54
CA ILE A 296 10.65 -9.53 13.14
C ILE A 296 10.61 -9.64 14.66
N GLY A 297 11.65 -9.21 15.35
CA GLY A 297 11.58 -9.22 16.81
C GLY A 297 12.84 -8.73 17.49
N GLY A 298 12.75 -8.66 18.81
CA GLY A 298 13.83 -8.19 19.68
C GLY A 298 13.45 -8.25 21.16
N LEU A 299 14.36 -7.75 21.99
CA LEU A 299 14.22 -7.66 23.45
C LEU A 299 14.38 -6.21 23.88
N ALA A 300 13.51 -5.73 24.76
CA ALA A 300 13.60 -4.39 25.35
C ALA A 300 13.51 -4.49 26.88
N ALA A 301 14.44 -3.82 27.55
CA ALA A 301 14.30 -3.50 28.96
C ALA A 301 13.25 -2.41 29.12
N VAL A 302 12.37 -2.55 30.11
CA VAL A 302 11.28 -1.60 30.38
C VAL A 302 11.34 -1.13 31.82
N THR A 303 10.80 0.06 32.08
CA THR A 303 10.54 0.52 33.45
C THR A 303 9.63 -0.50 34.14
N ALA A 304 10.02 -0.94 35.34
CA ALA A 304 9.31 -1.99 36.08
C ALA A 304 7.82 -1.64 36.28
N GLY A 305 6.91 -2.53 35.90
CA GLY A 305 5.49 -2.30 36.10
C GLY A 305 4.59 -3.49 35.77
N SER A 306 3.28 -3.33 35.97
CA SER A 306 2.28 -4.40 35.85
C SER A 306 1.21 -4.11 34.78
N SER A 307 1.57 -3.36 33.74
CA SER A 307 0.67 -3.01 32.64
C SER A 307 1.45 -2.97 31.33
N ILE A 308 1.47 -4.12 30.65
CA ILE A 308 2.26 -4.29 29.42
C ILE A 308 1.43 -3.86 28.22
N SER A 309 1.99 -3.00 27.38
CA SER A 309 1.41 -2.67 26.07
C SER A 309 2.51 -2.61 25.02
N TRP A 310 2.12 -2.78 23.77
CA TRP A 310 2.97 -2.51 22.62
C TRP A 310 2.38 -1.38 21.79
N ARG A 311 3.22 -0.68 21.04
CA ARG A 311 2.79 0.18 19.96
C ARG A 311 3.63 -0.03 18.72
N TRP A 312 2.97 -0.09 17.57
CA TRP A 312 3.56 -0.18 16.25
C TRP A 312 3.52 1.20 15.60
N ARG A 313 4.65 1.62 15.04
CA ARG A 313 4.78 2.90 14.35
C ARG A 313 5.40 2.70 12.98
N THR A 314 4.91 3.49 12.04
CA THR A 314 5.55 3.66 10.73
C THR A 314 6.08 5.08 10.62
N ALA A 315 7.12 5.25 9.80
CA ALA A 315 7.73 6.54 9.54
C ALA A 315 8.13 6.68 8.06
N ASN A 316 8.50 7.91 7.67
CA ASN A 316 9.08 8.24 6.37
C ASN A 316 8.17 7.92 5.18
N ALA A 317 6.85 7.99 5.39
CA ALA A 317 5.86 7.82 4.35
C ALA A 317 5.90 6.46 3.61
N LYS A 318 6.37 5.41 4.29
CA LYS A 318 6.41 4.04 3.75
C LYS A 318 5.16 3.27 4.13
N SER A 319 4.49 2.66 3.16
CA SER A 319 3.36 1.77 3.42
C SER A 319 3.86 0.45 3.97
N GLN A 320 3.30 0.02 5.10
CA GLN A 320 3.72 -1.16 5.86
C GLN A 320 2.49 -1.88 6.42
N SER A 321 2.62 -3.19 6.63
CA SER A 321 1.55 -4.03 7.16
C SER A 321 2.08 -4.91 8.30
N LEU A 322 1.41 -4.88 9.44
CA LEU A 322 1.68 -5.73 10.60
C LEU A 322 0.51 -6.70 10.78
N ARG A 323 0.81 -8.00 10.75
CA ARG A 323 -0.16 -9.11 10.75
C ARG A 323 -0.33 -9.77 12.13
N GLY A 324 0.53 -9.43 13.08
CA GLY A 324 0.37 -9.87 14.46
C GLY A 324 1.57 -9.50 15.32
N VAL A 325 1.35 -9.49 16.63
CA VAL A 325 2.35 -9.21 17.67
C VAL A 325 2.25 -10.23 18.79
N PHE A 326 3.38 -10.77 19.19
CA PHE A 326 3.55 -11.75 20.24
C PHE A 326 4.50 -11.17 21.29
N LEU A 327 4.05 -11.14 22.54
CA LEU A 327 4.83 -10.66 23.66
C LEU A 327 5.13 -11.80 24.63
N GLN A 328 6.32 -11.76 25.22
CA GLN A 328 6.70 -12.56 26.37
C GLN A 328 7.47 -11.69 27.36
N TRP A 329 7.36 -11.94 28.66
CA TRP A 329 7.95 -11.05 29.66
C TRP A 329 8.45 -11.75 30.92
N LYS A 330 9.27 -11.04 31.69
CA LYS A 330 9.65 -11.39 33.06
C LYS A 330 9.87 -10.16 33.94
#